data_AF-A3CYR5-F1
#
_entry.id   AF-A3CYR5-F1
#
_cell.length_a   1.000
_cell.length_b   1.000
_cell.length_c   1.000
_cell.angle_alpha   90.00
_cell.angle_beta   90.00
_cell.angle_gamma   90.00
#
_symmetry.space_group_name_H-M   'P 1'
#
loop_
_entity.id
_entity.type
_entity.pdbx_description
1 polymer ?
#
loop_
_entity_poly.entity_id
_entity_poly.type
_entity_poly.pdbx_seq_one_letter_code
_entity_poly.pdbx_strand_id
1 'polypeptide(L)'
;MKNWLICIDDTDDIGTKGTGEIAEEIAHLLANMSGGHASFVTRHQLFVHPDIPYTSHNSAMCFALRSPLTQAEIHQHAVAHLVAESAPAADPGIAILDVDSYYDAAALMDFGRRAKVEVITKAAAYDLAEQLNIQLTEHGGTGQGVLLVR
;
A
#
# COMPACT_ATOMS: atom_id res chain seq x y z
N MET A 1 3.41 -16.87 -13.88
CA MET A 1 3.30 -15.45 -13.48
C MET A 1 2.13 -15.35 -12.54
N LYS A 2 2.36 -14.78 -11.36
CA LYS A 2 1.35 -14.57 -10.34
C LYS A 2 0.75 -13.17 -10.47
N ASN A 3 -0.45 -12.99 -9.92
CA ASN A 3 -1.08 -11.69 -9.76
C ASN A 3 -0.90 -11.20 -8.32
N TRP A 4 -0.44 -9.96 -8.19
CA TRP A 4 -0.19 -9.30 -6.92
C TRP A 4 -1.03 -8.04 -6.82
N LEU A 5 -1.52 -7.72 -5.63
CA LEU A 5 -2.02 -6.40 -5.28
C LEU A 5 -1.00 -5.72 -4.36
N ILE A 6 -0.60 -4.51 -4.72
CA ILE A 6 0.34 -3.70 -3.94
C ILE A 6 -0.34 -2.38 -3.61
N CYS A 7 -0.36 -2.05 -2.32
CA CYS A 7 -0.92 -0.81 -1.82
C CYS A 7 0.16 -0.04 -1.05
N ILE A 8 0.21 1.29 -1.20
CA ILE A 8 1.11 2.18 -0.44
C ILE A 8 0.36 3.41 0.08
N ASP A 9 0.81 3.98 1.20
CA ASP A 9 0.22 5.15 1.84
C ASP A 9 1.29 5.95 2.58
N ASP A 10 0.95 7.19 2.95
CA ASP A 10 1.72 8.08 3.83
C ASP A 10 3.19 8.21 3.44
N THR A 11 3.42 8.62 2.18
CA THR A 11 4.77 8.78 1.61
C THR A 11 5.16 10.23 1.37
N ASP A 12 4.19 11.14 1.33
CA ASP A 12 4.37 12.50 0.85
C ASP A 12 4.32 13.55 1.98
N ASP A 13 4.78 14.75 1.66
CA ASP A 13 4.60 15.96 2.44
C ASP A 13 4.42 17.16 1.48
N ILE A 14 4.09 18.33 2.00
CA ILE A 14 3.86 19.53 1.21
C ILE A 14 5.13 19.88 0.42
N GLY A 15 5.02 19.82 -0.91
CA GLY A 15 6.11 20.16 -1.84
C GLY A 15 7.06 19.01 -2.17
N THR A 16 6.75 17.77 -1.75
CA THR A 16 7.48 16.57 -2.19
C THR A 16 6.74 15.85 -3.32
N LYS A 17 7.31 14.75 -3.82
CA LYS A 17 6.58 13.80 -4.67
C LYS A 17 5.34 13.29 -3.94
N GLY A 18 4.24 13.15 -4.67
CA GLY A 18 2.99 12.63 -4.12
C GLY A 18 2.98 11.10 -4.08
N THR A 19 2.16 10.51 -3.19
CA THR A 19 2.04 9.04 -3.08
C THR A 19 1.63 8.37 -4.39
N GLY A 20 0.81 9.03 -5.21
CA GLY A 20 0.41 8.51 -6.54
C GLY A 20 1.59 8.36 -7.49
N GLU A 21 2.48 9.36 -7.51
CA GLU A 21 3.69 9.35 -8.35
C GLU A 21 4.64 8.23 -7.91
N ILE A 22 4.88 8.10 -6.60
CA ILE A 22 5.73 7.04 -6.05
C ILE A 22 5.13 5.65 -6.36
N ALA A 23 3.81 5.48 -6.27
CA ALA A 23 3.15 4.23 -6.64
C ALA A 23 3.34 3.88 -8.12
N GLU A 24 3.24 4.86 -9.03
CA GLU A 24 3.47 4.66 -10.46
C GLU A 24 4.94 4.29 -10.75
N GLU A 25 5.89 4.94 -10.07
CA GLU A 25 7.31 4.62 -10.20
C GLU A 25 7.60 3.17 -9.75
N ILE A 26 7.05 2.74 -8.61
CA ILE A 26 7.18 1.36 -8.13
C ILE A 26 6.53 0.37 -9.13
N ALA A 27 5.33 0.68 -9.63
CA ALA A 27 4.64 -0.16 -10.61
C ALA A 27 5.47 -0.36 -11.88
N HIS A 28 6.05 0.71 -12.42
CA HIS A 28 6.94 0.65 -13.58
C HIS A 28 8.24 -0.09 -13.29
N LEU A 29 8.87 0.17 -12.14
CA LEU A 29 10.10 -0.51 -11.71
C LEU A 29 9.91 -2.03 -11.70
N LEU A 30 8.87 -2.52 -11.02
CA LEU A 30 8.58 -3.95 -10.88
C LEU A 30 8.18 -4.59 -12.22
N ALA A 31 7.37 -3.91 -13.03
CA ALA A 31 6.99 -4.41 -14.35
C ALA A 31 8.20 -4.55 -15.28
N ASN A 32 9.04 -3.52 -15.36
CA ASN A 32 10.23 -3.50 -16.21
C ASN A 32 11.24 -4.56 -15.78
N MET A 33 11.51 -4.67 -14.48
CA MET A 33 12.46 -5.64 -13.94
C MET A 33 12.07 -7.09 -14.23
N SER A 34 10.77 -7.37 -14.19
CA SER A 34 10.25 -8.73 -14.28
C SER A 34 9.77 -9.14 -15.68
N GLY A 35 9.78 -8.21 -16.64
CA GLY A 35 9.11 -8.37 -17.94
C GLY A 35 7.59 -8.58 -17.79
N GLY A 36 7.04 -8.10 -16.67
CA GLY A 36 5.63 -8.24 -16.30
C GLY A 36 4.78 -7.07 -16.78
N HIS A 37 3.58 -6.96 -16.21
CA HIS A 37 2.67 -5.86 -16.48
C HIS A 37 2.06 -5.36 -15.18
N ALA A 38 2.08 -4.04 -14.98
CA ALA A 38 1.37 -3.38 -13.90
C ALA A 38 0.13 -2.66 -14.44
N SER A 39 -0.94 -2.65 -13.65
CA SER A 39 -2.12 -1.83 -13.95
C SER A 39 -1.84 -0.35 -13.73
N PHE A 40 -2.79 0.50 -14.10
CA PHE A 40 -2.83 1.86 -13.58
C PHE A 40 -2.94 1.86 -12.05
N VAL A 41 -2.40 2.92 -11.44
CA VAL A 41 -2.57 3.19 -10.02
C VAL A 41 -3.98 3.71 -9.77
N THR A 42 -4.62 3.15 -8.76
CA THR A 42 -5.92 3.60 -8.25
C THR A 42 -5.71 4.36 -6.95
N ARG A 43 -6.38 5.50 -6.83
CA ARG A 43 -6.40 6.30 -5.60
C ARG A 43 -7.65 6.00 -4.78
N HIS A 44 -7.46 5.68 -3.50
CA HIS A 44 -8.55 5.37 -2.58
C HIS A 44 -8.64 6.42 -1.48
N GLN A 45 -9.66 7.28 -1.57
CA GLN A 45 -9.98 8.23 -0.52
C GLN A 45 -10.36 7.49 0.76
N LEU A 46 -9.67 7.80 1.86
CA LEU A 46 -9.95 7.30 3.21
C LEU A 46 -10.83 8.26 3.99
N PHE A 47 -11.30 7.79 5.15
CA PHE A 47 -12.15 8.57 6.03
C PHE A 47 -11.44 9.87 6.47
N VAL A 48 -12.07 11.01 6.20
CA VAL A 48 -11.58 12.30 6.67
C VAL A 48 -12.17 12.55 8.04
N HIS A 49 -11.32 12.49 9.07
CA HIS A 49 -11.73 12.62 10.46
C HIS A 49 -10.70 13.43 11.26
N PRO A 50 -11.11 14.27 12.23
CA PRO A 50 -10.17 15.05 13.06
C PRO A 50 -9.13 14.21 13.82
N ASP A 51 -9.45 12.95 14.10
CA ASP A 51 -8.55 12.03 14.82
C ASP A 51 -7.53 11.33 13.91
N ILE A 52 -7.57 11.57 12.59
CA ILE A 52 -6.64 10.98 11.63
C ILE A 52 -5.72 12.08 11.10
N PRO A 53 -4.41 12.04 11.40
CA PRO A 53 -3.47 12.97 10.80
C PRO A 53 -3.29 12.65 9.30
N TYR A 54 -3.18 13.70 8.48
CA TYR A 54 -2.82 13.60 7.07
C TYR A 54 -2.23 14.92 6.59
N THR A 55 -1.44 14.90 5.51
CA THR A 55 -0.77 16.07 4.93
C THR A 55 -1.74 16.93 4.13
N SER A 56 -2.16 16.42 2.97
CA SER A 56 -3.11 17.08 2.05
C SER A 56 -4.40 16.30 1.92
N HIS A 57 -4.29 14.97 1.80
CA HIS A 57 -5.41 14.07 1.68
C HIS A 57 -5.12 12.78 2.43
N ASN A 58 -6.11 12.27 3.13
CA ASN A 58 -6.06 10.90 3.65
C ASN A 58 -6.39 9.92 2.51
N SER A 59 -5.39 9.34 1.85
CA SER A 59 -5.61 8.39 0.74
C SER A 59 -4.43 7.48 0.49
N ALA A 60 -4.70 6.20 0.24
CA ALA A 60 -3.69 5.27 -0.25
C ALA A 60 -3.82 5.05 -1.76
N MET A 61 -2.74 4.52 -2.32
CA MET A 61 -2.62 4.12 -3.71
C MET A 61 -2.55 2.60 -3.82
N CYS A 62 -3.12 2.04 -4.87
CA CYS A 62 -3.14 0.61 -5.13
C CYS A 62 -2.95 0.31 -6.61
N PHE A 63 -2.14 -0.70 -6.93
CA PHE A 63 -2.01 -1.23 -8.29
C PHE A 63 -1.86 -2.76 -8.27
N ALA A 64 -2.24 -3.38 -9.39
CA ALA A 64 -2.02 -4.80 -9.63
C ALA A 64 -0.73 -5.01 -10.42
N LEU A 65 -0.01 -6.09 -10.12
CA LEU A 65 1.19 -6.53 -10.83
C LEU A 65 1.04 -7.99 -11.25
N ARG A 66 1.19 -8.26 -12.55
CA ARG A 66 1.35 -9.62 -13.08
C ARG A 66 2.83 -9.88 -13.35
N SER A 67 3.45 -10.77 -12.60
CA SER A 67 4.90 -10.93 -12.61
C SER A 67 5.36 -12.34 -12.21
N PRO A 68 6.55 -12.81 -12.64
CA PRO A 68 7.20 -13.98 -12.07
C PRO A 68 7.86 -13.73 -10.70
N LEU A 69 7.99 -12.47 -10.25
CA LEU A 69 8.64 -12.14 -8.98
C LEU A 69 7.92 -12.81 -7.80
N THR A 70 8.71 -13.21 -6.81
CA THR A 70 8.25 -13.65 -5.51
C THR A 70 7.80 -12.46 -4.66
N GLN A 71 7.00 -12.71 -3.62
CA GLN A 71 6.58 -11.68 -2.68
C GLN A 71 7.78 -10.96 -2.04
N ALA A 72 8.85 -11.71 -1.73
CA ALA A 72 10.07 -11.17 -1.15
C ALA A 72 10.83 -10.24 -2.10
N GLU A 73 10.92 -10.59 -3.38
CA GLU A 73 11.56 -9.71 -4.39
C GLU A 73 10.74 -8.44 -4.62
N ILE A 74 9.40 -8.56 -4.69
CA ILE A 74 8.50 -7.40 -4.79
C ILE A 74 8.71 -6.49 -3.60
N HIS A 75 8.67 -7.04 -2.38
CA HIS A 75 8.87 -6.29 -1.14
C HIS A 75 10.21 -5.56 -1.14
N GLN A 76 11.31 -6.27 -1.42
CA GLN A 76 12.64 -5.69 -1.43
C GLN A 76 12.75 -4.48 -2.37
N HIS A 77 12.29 -4.63 -3.62
CA HIS A 77 12.42 -3.57 -4.62
C HIS A 77 11.44 -2.43 -4.41
N ALA A 78 10.19 -2.74 -4.05
CA ALA A 78 9.18 -1.74 -3.77
C ALA A 78 9.56 -0.88 -2.55
N VAL A 79 10.00 -1.52 -1.46
CA VAL A 79 10.40 -0.81 -0.23
C VAL A 79 11.64 0.05 -0.46
N ALA A 80 12.64 -0.46 -1.18
CA ALA A 80 13.84 0.33 -1.46
C ALA A 80 13.50 1.64 -2.19
N HIS A 81 12.59 1.57 -3.17
CA HIS A 81 12.11 2.75 -3.89
C HIS A 81 11.21 3.63 -3.02
N LEU A 82 10.26 3.02 -2.29
CA LEU A 82 9.35 3.71 -1.37
C LEU A 82 10.12 4.58 -0.37
N VAL A 83 11.12 4.00 0.30
CA VAL A 83 11.94 4.71 1.30
C VAL A 83 12.80 5.79 0.67
N ALA A 84 13.35 5.55 -0.53
CA ALA A 84 14.21 6.52 -1.20
C ALA A 84 13.45 7.78 -1.64
N GLU A 85 12.19 7.63 -2.02
CA GLU A 85 11.37 8.72 -2.60
C GLU A 85 10.41 9.35 -1.58
N SER A 86 10.15 8.70 -0.45
CA SER A 86 9.26 9.25 0.58
C SER A 86 9.85 10.50 1.23
N ALA A 87 8.97 11.42 1.62
CA ALA A 87 9.36 12.61 2.37
C ALA A 87 10.01 12.21 3.71
N PRO A 88 11.02 12.96 4.20
CA PRO A 88 11.72 12.62 5.44
C PRO A 88 10.83 12.52 6.70
N ALA A 89 9.68 13.20 6.69
CA ALA A 89 8.72 13.23 7.81
C ALA A 89 7.54 12.26 7.64
N ALA A 90 7.48 11.54 6.50
CA ALA A 90 6.39 10.62 6.21
C ALA A 90 6.49 9.32 7.04
N ASP A 91 5.38 8.59 7.15
CA ASP A 91 5.30 7.29 7.80
C ASP A 91 4.92 6.16 6.82
N PRO A 92 5.74 5.85 5.78
CA PRO A 92 5.31 5.00 4.68
C PRO A 92 4.92 3.60 5.14
N GLY A 93 3.85 3.07 4.56
CA GLY A 93 3.56 1.65 4.65
C GLY A 93 3.22 1.03 3.30
N ILE A 94 3.38 -0.29 3.26
CA ILE A 94 3.14 -1.09 2.06
C ILE A 94 2.47 -2.41 2.43
N ALA A 95 1.46 -2.79 1.63
CA ALA A 95 0.77 -4.08 1.72
C ALA A 95 0.92 -4.83 0.40
N ILE A 96 1.24 -6.13 0.46
CA ILE A 96 1.42 -7.00 -0.70
C ILE A 96 0.60 -8.28 -0.53
N LEU A 97 -0.35 -8.51 -1.44
CA LEU A 97 -1.23 -9.68 -1.46
C LEU A 97 -0.97 -10.52 -2.71
N ASP A 98 -0.81 -11.83 -2.54
CA ASP A 98 -0.87 -12.82 -3.62
C ASP A 98 -2.33 -13.12 -3.97
N VAL A 99 -2.82 -12.56 -5.08
CA VAL A 99 -4.23 -12.66 -5.50
C VAL A 99 -4.57 -14.08 -5.97
N ASP A 100 -3.58 -14.86 -6.38
CA ASP A 100 -3.79 -16.25 -6.81
C ASP A 100 -3.79 -17.23 -5.62
N SER A 101 -3.45 -16.75 -4.41
CA SER A 101 -3.54 -17.53 -3.17
C SER A 101 -4.95 -17.45 -2.54
N TYR A 102 -5.23 -18.33 -1.57
CA TYR A 102 -6.48 -18.24 -0.81
C TYR A 102 -6.43 -17.08 0.20
N TYR A 103 -7.41 -16.20 0.13
CA TYR A 103 -7.70 -15.16 1.12
C TYR A 103 -9.20 -14.90 1.17
N ASP A 104 -9.71 -14.41 2.30
CA ASP A 104 -11.09 -13.96 2.42
C ASP A 104 -11.26 -12.57 1.79
N ALA A 105 -11.63 -12.57 0.50
CA ALA A 105 -11.88 -11.34 -0.25
C ALA A 105 -13.05 -10.52 0.32
N ALA A 106 -14.04 -11.15 0.96
CA ALA A 106 -15.15 -10.43 1.56
C ALA A 106 -14.68 -9.62 2.77
N ALA A 107 -13.88 -10.24 3.64
CA ALA A 107 -13.25 -9.56 4.77
C ALA A 107 -12.36 -8.38 4.34
N LEU A 108 -11.55 -8.56 3.28
CA LEU A 108 -10.71 -7.49 2.72
C LEU A 108 -11.55 -6.31 2.20
N MET A 109 -12.59 -6.60 1.41
CA MET A 109 -13.48 -5.57 0.88
C MET A 109 -14.24 -4.84 1.99
N ASP A 110 -14.69 -5.55 3.03
CA ASP A 110 -15.41 -4.95 4.15
C ASP A 110 -14.49 -4.04 4.98
N PHE A 111 -13.24 -4.44 5.20
CA PHE A 111 -12.25 -3.57 5.81
C PHE A 111 -11.99 -2.32 4.97
N GLY A 112 -11.81 -2.48 3.65
CA GLY A 112 -11.65 -1.36 2.71
C GLY A 112 -12.86 -0.40 2.69
N ARG A 113 -14.09 -0.90 2.90
CA ARG A 113 -15.30 -0.06 3.06
C ARG A 113 -15.29 0.68 4.39
N ARG A 114 -14.97 0.01 5.49
CA ARG A 114 -14.89 0.61 6.84
C ARG A 114 -13.85 1.73 6.87
N ALA A 115 -12.67 1.53 6.29
CA ALA A 115 -11.62 2.54 6.20
C ALA A 115 -12.04 3.85 5.49
N LYS A 116 -13.18 3.87 4.79
CA LYS A 116 -13.75 5.07 4.17
C LYS A 116 -14.71 5.85 5.08
N VAL A 117 -15.20 5.25 6.15
CA VAL A 117 -16.28 5.79 6.99
C VAL A 117 -16.02 5.76 8.50
N GLU A 118 -14.97 5.08 8.95
CA GLU A 118 -14.60 5.01 10.38
C GLU A 118 -13.09 5.08 10.59
N VAL A 119 -12.67 5.41 11.81
CA VAL A 119 -11.26 5.42 12.22
C VAL A 119 -10.81 3.97 12.45
N ILE A 120 -9.92 3.49 11.58
CA ILE A 120 -9.33 2.15 11.68
C ILE A 120 -8.04 2.21 12.50
N THR A 121 -7.84 1.22 13.37
CA THR A 121 -6.63 1.12 14.18
C THR A 121 -5.56 0.31 13.46
N LYS A 122 -4.30 0.64 13.74
CA LYS A 122 -3.14 -0.13 13.26
C LYS A 122 -3.22 -1.61 13.66
N ALA A 123 -3.66 -1.90 14.88
CA ALA A 123 -3.87 -3.27 15.34
C ALA A 123 -4.86 -4.04 14.44
N ALA A 124 -6.00 -3.42 14.09
CA ALA A 124 -6.97 -4.04 13.19
C ALA A 124 -6.42 -4.29 11.78
N ALA A 125 -5.54 -3.41 11.27
CA ALA A 125 -4.88 -3.60 9.98
C ALA A 125 -3.93 -4.81 9.99
N TYR A 126 -3.14 -4.96 11.06
CA TYR A 126 -2.25 -6.12 11.23
C TYR A 126 -3.01 -7.43 11.45
N ASP A 127 -4.06 -7.41 12.29
CA ASP A 127 -4.90 -8.58 12.54
C ASP A 127 -5.51 -9.10 11.23
N LEU A 128 -6.02 -8.20 10.38
CA LEU A 128 -6.53 -8.57 9.07
C LEU A 128 -5.40 -9.08 8.15
N ALA A 129 -4.26 -8.41 8.12
CA ALA A 129 -3.15 -8.80 7.26
C ALA A 129 -2.65 -10.21 7.59
N GLU A 130 -2.53 -10.55 8.87
CA GLU A 130 -2.20 -11.90 9.34
C GLU A 130 -3.26 -12.92 8.92
N GLN A 131 -4.54 -12.61 9.12
CA GLN A 131 -5.65 -13.50 8.74
C GLN A 131 -5.72 -13.79 7.24
N LEU A 132 -5.33 -12.81 6.41
CA LEU A 132 -5.47 -12.86 4.95
C LEU A 132 -4.16 -13.15 4.21
N ASN A 133 -3.07 -13.46 4.92
CA ASN A 133 -1.74 -13.67 4.35
C ASN A 133 -1.21 -12.47 3.54
N ILE A 134 -1.53 -11.25 3.99
CA ILE A 134 -1.06 -10.00 3.38
C ILE A 134 0.24 -9.61 4.07
N GLN A 135 1.30 -9.39 3.31
CA GLN A 135 2.53 -8.83 3.86
C GLN A 135 2.35 -7.33 4.06
N LEU A 136 2.23 -6.90 5.32
CA LEU A 136 2.09 -5.51 5.73
C LEU A 136 3.36 -5.06 6.46
N THR A 137 3.98 -3.95 6.03
CA THR A 137 5.21 -3.44 6.65
C THR A 137 5.25 -1.91 6.74
N GLU A 138 5.88 -1.40 7.80
CA GLU A 138 6.10 0.02 8.12
C GLU A 138 7.53 0.44 7.78
N HIS A 139 7.71 1.65 7.26
CA HIS A 139 9.00 2.19 6.84
C HIS A 139 9.23 3.67 7.23
N GLY A 140 8.55 4.16 8.27
CA GLY A 140 8.72 5.53 8.78
C GLY A 140 8.15 5.76 10.17
N GLY A 141 8.68 6.81 10.83
CA GLY A 141 8.30 7.38 12.13
C GLY A 141 7.40 6.53 13.04
N THR A 142 6.09 6.80 13.07
CA THR A 142 5.13 6.13 13.99
C THR A 142 4.53 4.84 13.41
N GLY A 143 4.76 4.60 12.12
CA GLY A 143 4.20 3.48 11.38
C GLY A 143 2.69 3.58 11.16
N GLN A 144 2.13 4.79 11.06
CA GLN A 144 0.71 4.98 10.82
C GLN A 144 0.28 4.70 9.38
N GLY A 145 1.20 4.79 8.41
CA GLY A 145 0.91 4.49 7.02
C GLY A 145 0.62 3.03 6.69
N VAL A 146 0.19 2.17 7.61
CA VAL A 146 -0.25 0.78 7.33
C VAL A 146 -1.77 0.60 7.30
N LEU A 147 -2.54 1.68 7.42
CA LEU A 147 -4.01 1.67 7.39
C LEU A 147 -4.59 1.45 5.97
N LEU A 148 -3.84 0.80 5.09
CA LEU A 148 -4.04 0.69 3.64
C LEU A 148 -4.36 -0.73 3.15
N VAL A 149 -4.56 -1.69 4.05
CA VAL A 149 -4.94 -3.07 3.69
C VAL A 149 -6.33 -3.07 3.05
N ARG A 150 -6.42 -3.22 1.73
CA ARG A 150 -7.67 -3.22 0.95
C ARG A 150 -7.44 -3.71 -0.48
#